data_AF-I0GRJ3-F1
#
_entry.id   AF-I0GRJ3-F1
#
_cell.length_a   1.000
_cell.length_b   1.000
_cell.length_c   1.000
_cell.angle_alpha   90.00
_cell.angle_beta   90.00
_cell.angle_gamma   90.00
#
_symmetry.space_group_name_H-M   'P 1'
#
loop_
_entity.id
_entity.type
_entity.pdbx_description
1 polymer ?
#
loop_
_entity_poly.entity_id
_entity_poly.type
_entity_poly.pdbx_seq_one_letter_code
_entity_poly.pdbx_strand_id
1 'polypeptide(L)'
;MMAPSEKIQICLDMKNLKRKDLATAANMPASTISDFLNGKTTKLDITKAQSIANTLGCTLDYLVGDDTIGVDISTALKAEREEHGETTDIVSLNTKIPEALIMKYEHGDEPVSFFLFGKLCEHYDLSVWDFLQKYDFYDEYIPPHFNGDAGAYEAFKKAEREDALKSSAGYPELRDIVEKGMYVVNGQPARRSFYRDLHLDVERIYMHPYAVWAPNENIKGDEEAAVEEFVSVTKQYATDAQVANLEHALANAKNLDERVKTAMAYYYEIVIDR
;
A
#
# COMPACT_ATOMS: atom_id res chain seq x y z
N MET A 1 -13.85 14.85 5.76
CA MET A 1 -12.93 14.79 4.61
C MET A 1 -12.55 16.20 4.24
N MET A 2 -11.34 16.57 4.63
CA MET A 2 -10.73 17.88 4.41
C MET A 2 -10.70 18.27 2.93
N ALA A 3 -11.01 19.54 2.63
CA ALA A 3 -10.99 20.06 1.28
C ALA A 3 -9.54 20.19 0.74
N PRO A 4 -9.30 20.05 -0.57
CA PRO A 4 -7.95 20.21 -1.15
C PRO A 4 -7.26 21.53 -0.78
N SER A 5 -8.05 22.59 -0.60
CA SER A 5 -7.57 23.92 -0.23
C SER A 5 -7.02 23.99 1.19
N GLU A 6 -7.65 23.30 2.13
CA GLU A 6 -7.19 23.16 3.53
C GLU A 6 -5.91 22.34 3.57
N LYS A 7 -5.85 21.22 2.82
CA LYS A 7 -4.66 20.37 2.72
C LYS A 7 -3.42 21.12 2.22
N ILE A 8 -3.60 21.93 1.17
CA ILE A 8 -2.55 22.77 0.62
C ILE A 8 -2.15 23.85 1.60
N GLN A 9 -3.11 24.45 2.31
CA GLN A 9 -2.81 25.46 3.33
C GLN A 9 -1.91 24.90 4.43
N ILE A 10 -2.22 23.70 4.95
CA ILE A 10 -1.38 23.02 5.94
C ILE A 10 0.05 22.84 5.43
N CYS A 11 0.22 22.36 4.19
CA CYS A 11 1.57 22.16 3.63
C CYS A 11 2.33 23.49 3.42
N LEU A 12 1.62 24.55 3.03
CA LEU A 12 2.19 25.88 2.90
C LEU A 12 2.66 26.41 4.25
N ASP A 13 1.87 26.22 5.30
CA ASP A 13 2.20 26.66 6.66
C ASP A 13 3.41 25.88 7.21
N MET A 14 3.47 24.56 6.96
CA MET A 14 4.65 23.72 7.29
C MET A 14 5.93 24.22 6.59
N LYS A 15 5.83 24.65 5.33
CA LYS A 15 6.99 25.16 4.55
C LYS A 15 7.24 26.65 4.72
N ASN A 16 6.42 27.37 5.48
CA ASN A 16 6.45 28.83 5.60
C ASN A 16 6.38 29.54 4.22
N LEU A 17 5.56 29.01 3.31
CA LEU A 17 5.36 29.54 1.95
C LEU A 17 4.00 30.23 1.84
N LYS A 18 3.91 31.28 1.02
CA LYS A 18 2.62 31.90 0.70
C LYS A 18 2.03 31.26 -0.55
N ARG A 19 0.70 31.30 -0.69
CA ARG A 19 -0.02 30.79 -1.88
C ARG A 19 0.51 31.35 -3.20
N LYS A 20 0.97 32.60 -3.21
CA LYS A 20 1.58 33.25 -4.38
C LYS A 20 2.91 32.62 -4.80
N ASP A 21 3.67 32.10 -3.83
CA ASP A 21 4.98 31.49 -4.05
C ASP A 21 4.81 30.07 -4.63
N LEU A 22 3.68 29.42 -4.36
CA LEU A 22 3.32 28.11 -4.91
C LEU A 22 3.20 28.13 -6.44
N ALA A 23 2.64 29.21 -7.02
CA ALA A 23 2.50 29.34 -8.48
C ALA A 23 3.85 29.41 -9.18
N THR A 24 4.77 30.19 -8.61
CA THR A 24 6.14 30.30 -9.10
C THR A 24 6.90 28.98 -8.92
N ALA A 25 6.80 28.36 -7.75
CA ALA A 25 7.55 27.14 -7.42
C ALA A 25 7.05 25.89 -8.19
N ALA A 26 5.73 25.79 -8.42
CA ALA A 26 5.16 24.69 -9.22
C ALA A 26 5.24 24.93 -10.74
N ASN A 27 5.78 26.08 -11.17
CA ASN A 27 5.81 26.54 -12.56
C ASN A 27 4.42 26.52 -13.24
N MET A 28 3.43 27.11 -12.57
CA MET A 28 2.03 27.12 -13.00
C MET A 28 1.44 28.54 -13.01
N PRO A 29 0.48 28.83 -13.91
CA PRO A 29 -0.26 30.09 -13.86
C PRO A 29 -0.98 30.25 -12.51
N ALA A 30 -0.87 31.44 -11.90
CA ALA A 30 -1.50 31.73 -10.62
C ALA A 30 -3.04 31.56 -10.66
N SER A 31 -3.66 31.78 -11.82
CA SER A 31 -5.08 31.50 -12.06
C SER A 31 -5.42 30.01 -11.88
N THR A 32 -4.59 29.11 -12.42
CA THR A 32 -4.80 27.66 -12.31
C THR A 32 -4.73 27.17 -10.87
N ILE A 33 -3.77 27.68 -10.08
CA ILE A 33 -3.68 27.34 -8.65
C ILE A 33 -4.87 27.91 -7.88
N SER A 34 -5.26 29.15 -8.16
CA SER A 34 -6.41 29.78 -7.51
C SER A 34 -7.71 29.02 -7.81
N ASP A 35 -7.92 28.60 -9.06
CA ASP A 35 -9.11 27.83 -9.44
C ASP A 35 -9.14 26.44 -8.81
N PHE A 36 -7.98 25.79 -8.65
CA PHE A 36 -7.88 24.52 -7.93
C PHE A 36 -8.16 24.68 -6.43
N LEU A 37 -7.54 25.68 -5.79
CA LEU A 37 -7.75 26.00 -4.37
C LEU A 37 -9.19 26.40 -4.07
N ASN A 38 -9.90 27.01 -5.02
CA ASN A 38 -11.28 27.40 -4.84
C ASN A 38 -12.27 26.30 -5.27
N GLY A 39 -11.78 25.11 -5.63
CA GLY A 39 -12.61 23.98 -6.07
C GLY A 39 -13.34 24.21 -7.41
N LYS A 40 -12.98 25.26 -8.16
CA LYS A 40 -13.54 25.55 -9.50
C LYS A 40 -13.06 24.55 -10.54
N THR A 41 -11.83 24.07 -10.38
CA THR A 41 -11.26 23.01 -11.21
C THR A 41 -10.98 21.80 -10.31
N THR A 42 -11.76 20.72 -10.46
CA THR A 42 -11.57 19.47 -9.70
C THR A 42 -10.67 18.47 -10.41
N LYS A 43 -10.41 18.68 -11.71
CA LYS A 43 -9.54 17.83 -12.53
C LYS A 43 -8.24 18.57 -12.85
N LEU A 44 -7.26 18.42 -11.98
CA LEU A 44 -5.88 18.73 -12.35
C LEU A 44 -5.29 17.55 -13.12
N ASP A 45 -4.46 17.83 -14.11
CA ASP A 45 -3.61 16.82 -14.75
C ASP A 45 -2.68 16.21 -13.69
N ILE A 46 -2.52 14.89 -13.69
CA ILE A 46 -1.65 14.14 -12.77
C ILE A 46 -0.25 14.76 -12.70
N THR A 47 0.31 15.17 -13.85
CA THR A 47 1.63 15.79 -13.93
C THR A 47 1.71 17.10 -13.15
N LYS A 48 0.63 17.89 -13.21
CA LYS A 48 0.52 19.17 -12.47
C LYS A 48 0.27 18.92 -10.99
N ALA A 49 -0.56 17.92 -10.65
CA ALA A 49 -0.83 17.55 -9.26
C ALA A 49 0.45 17.05 -8.58
N GLN A 50 1.24 16.24 -9.28
CA GLN A 50 2.55 15.78 -8.84
C GLN A 50 3.54 16.94 -8.65
N SER A 51 3.56 17.92 -9.57
CA SER A 51 4.39 19.13 -9.42
C SER A 51 4.05 19.90 -8.14
N ILE A 52 2.75 20.07 -7.86
CA ILE A 52 2.27 20.71 -6.62
C ILE A 52 2.67 19.90 -5.39
N ALA A 53 2.44 18.58 -5.40
CA ALA A 53 2.80 17.69 -4.29
C ALA A 53 4.31 17.75 -3.99
N ASN A 54 5.16 17.65 -5.02
CA ASN A 54 6.61 17.78 -4.88
C ASN A 54 7.01 19.14 -4.32
N THR A 55 6.41 20.23 -4.82
CA THR A 55 6.67 21.59 -4.33
C THR A 55 6.28 21.74 -2.86
N LEU A 56 5.16 21.14 -2.45
CA LEU A 56 4.66 21.17 -1.08
C LEU A 56 5.35 20.14 -0.16
N GLY A 57 6.10 19.19 -0.71
CA GLY A 57 6.76 18.13 0.06
C GLY A 57 5.77 17.13 0.67
N CYS A 58 4.59 16.97 0.05
CA CYS A 58 3.58 16.00 0.44
C CYS A 58 3.41 14.92 -0.64
N THR A 59 2.68 13.86 -0.32
CA THR A 59 2.34 12.81 -1.30
C THR A 59 1.23 13.26 -2.24
N LEU A 60 1.19 12.70 -3.46
CA LEU A 60 0.07 12.92 -4.37
C LEU A 60 -1.23 12.41 -3.75
N ASP A 61 -1.18 11.26 -3.08
CA ASP A 61 -2.32 10.63 -2.40
C ASP A 61 -2.93 11.55 -1.34
N TYR A 62 -2.09 12.27 -0.58
CA TYR A 62 -2.57 13.28 0.36
C TYR A 62 -3.35 14.39 -0.34
N LEU A 63 -2.78 14.92 -1.43
CA LEU A 63 -3.40 16.00 -2.19
C LEU A 63 -4.78 15.60 -2.73
N VAL A 64 -4.93 14.36 -3.23
CA VAL A 64 -6.19 13.85 -3.80
C VAL A 64 -7.12 13.24 -2.75
N GLY A 65 -6.63 12.93 -1.56
CA GLY A 65 -7.39 12.39 -0.43
C GLY A 65 -7.54 10.88 -0.37
N ASP A 66 -6.56 10.16 -0.90
CA ASP A 66 -6.48 8.69 -0.87
C ASP A 66 -5.37 8.21 0.10
N ASP A 67 -5.03 9.01 1.12
CA ASP A 67 -3.91 8.73 2.03
C ASP A 67 -4.33 8.38 3.45
N THR A 68 -5.51 7.81 3.65
CA THR A 68 -6.02 7.52 5.00
C THR A 68 -5.45 6.21 5.56
N ILE A 69 -5.14 6.21 6.86
CA ILE A 69 -4.80 4.99 7.60
C ILE A 69 -6.05 4.12 7.74
N GLY A 70 -5.94 2.85 7.37
CA GLY A 70 -7.05 1.88 7.40
C GLY A 70 -7.40 1.32 8.78
N VAL A 71 -6.64 1.69 9.81
CA VAL A 71 -6.82 1.28 11.21
C VAL A 71 -7.10 2.49 12.11
N ASP A 72 -7.92 2.30 13.14
CA ASP A 72 -8.23 3.35 14.11
C ASP A 72 -7.09 3.50 15.13
N ILE A 73 -6.30 4.56 14.97
CA ILE A 73 -5.18 4.91 15.86
C ILE A 73 -5.50 6.09 16.80
N SER A 74 -6.76 6.51 16.89
CA SER A 74 -7.19 7.71 17.62
C SER A 74 -6.74 7.72 19.09
N THR A 75 -6.97 6.61 19.79
CA THR A 75 -6.60 6.44 21.20
C THR A 75 -5.08 6.40 21.40
N ALA A 76 -4.33 5.83 20.46
CA ALA A 76 -2.88 5.81 20.53
C ALA A 76 -2.26 7.19 20.26
N LEU A 77 -2.79 7.96 19.33
CA LEU A 77 -2.35 9.34 19.09
C LEU A 77 -2.51 10.19 20.36
N LYS A 78 -3.66 10.05 21.02
CA LYS A 78 -3.93 10.73 22.28
C LYS A 78 -2.98 10.28 23.39
N ALA A 79 -2.76 8.95 23.51
CA ALA A 79 -1.85 8.39 24.50
C ALA A 79 -0.41 8.90 24.30
N GLU A 80 0.09 8.95 23.06
CA GLU A 80 1.44 9.42 22.76
C GLU A 80 1.64 10.88 23.16
N ARG A 81 0.66 11.73 22.85
CA ARG A 81 0.67 13.14 23.25
C ARG A 81 0.65 13.29 24.77
N GLU A 82 -0.18 12.52 25.46
CA GLU A 82 -0.30 12.57 26.91
C GLU A 82 0.95 12.02 27.63
N GLU A 83 1.61 11.01 27.06
CA GLU A 83 2.88 10.48 27.55
C GLU A 83 4.00 11.53 27.54
N HIS A 84 4.00 12.39 26.52
CA HIS A 84 4.91 13.53 26.41
C HIS A 84 4.47 14.75 27.22
N GLY A 85 3.32 14.69 27.89
CA GLY A 85 2.79 15.79 28.70
C GLY A 85 2.40 17.03 27.89
N GLU A 86 2.12 16.87 26.60
CA GLU A 86 1.81 17.97 25.70
C GLU A 86 0.31 18.20 25.53
N THR A 87 -0.05 19.44 25.25
CA THR A 87 -1.40 19.84 24.85
C THR A 87 -1.51 19.91 23.33
N THR A 88 -2.73 19.86 22.80
CA THR A 88 -2.98 19.87 21.35
C THR A 88 -2.49 21.16 20.66
N ASP A 89 -2.48 22.29 21.38
CA ASP A 89 -1.94 23.56 20.88
C ASP A 89 -0.40 23.53 20.74
N ILE A 90 0.32 22.83 21.63
CA ILE A 90 1.77 22.65 21.52
C ILE A 90 2.10 21.81 20.29
N VAL A 91 1.42 20.67 20.14
CA VAL A 91 1.60 19.79 18.97
C VAL A 91 1.26 20.56 17.68
N SER A 92 0.17 21.34 17.69
CA SER A 92 -0.24 22.18 16.56
C SER A 92 0.82 23.23 16.20
N LEU A 93 1.40 23.89 17.21
CA LEU A 93 2.43 24.90 17.02
C LEU A 93 3.69 24.31 16.38
N ASN A 94 4.10 23.11 16.81
CA ASN A 94 5.32 22.46 16.36
C ASN A 94 5.15 21.81 14.97
N THR A 95 4.03 21.13 14.74
CA THR A 95 3.78 20.40 13.48
C THR A 95 3.14 21.27 12.38
N LYS A 96 2.59 22.43 12.75
CA LYS A 96 1.72 23.28 11.89
C LYS A 96 0.42 22.60 11.46
N ILE A 97 0.08 21.45 12.04
CA ILE A 97 -1.21 20.80 11.84
C ILE A 97 -2.25 21.56 12.68
N PRO A 98 -3.41 21.94 12.15
CA PRO A 98 -4.42 22.67 12.92
C PRO A 98 -4.86 21.89 14.16
N GLU A 99 -4.89 22.54 15.32
CA GLU A 99 -5.30 21.93 16.59
C GLU A 99 -6.67 21.23 16.48
N ALA A 100 -7.64 21.86 15.81
CA ALA A 100 -8.96 21.28 15.59
C ALA A 100 -8.91 19.95 14.81
N LEU A 101 -7.92 19.78 13.92
CA LEU A 101 -7.73 18.53 13.20
C LEU A 101 -7.08 17.46 14.09
N ILE A 102 -6.08 17.84 14.89
CA ILE A 102 -5.45 16.93 15.87
C ILE A 102 -6.52 16.39 16.82
N MET A 103 -7.38 17.25 17.35
CA MET A 103 -8.49 16.82 18.19
C MET A 103 -9.44 15.85 17.48
N LYS A 104 -9.78 16.08 16.21
CA LYS A 104 -10.63 15.14 15.45
C LYS A 104 -9.95 13.78 15.28
N TYR A 105 -8.65 13.75 15.02
CA TYR A 105 -7.89 12.51 14.93
C TYR A 105 -7.88 11.76 16.26
N GLU A 106 -7.64 12.45 17.37
CA GLU A 106 -7.64 11.85 18.71
C GLU A 106 -9.02 11.37 19.19
N HIS A 107 -10.11 11.94 18.66
CA HIS A 107 -11.48 11.50 18.96
C HIS A 107 -12.03 10.47 17.96
N GLY A 108 -11.30 10.16 16.88
CA GLY A 108 -11.79 9.28 15.82
C GLY A 108 -12.89 9.89 14.94
N ASP A 109 -13.05 11.22 14.96
CA ASP A 109 -14.07 11.95 14.18
C ASP A 109 -13.70 12.08 12.68
N GLU A 110 -12.42 11.91 12.34
CA GLU A 110 -11.92 11.99 10.96
C GLU A 110 -10.79 10.96 10.77
N PRO A 111 -10.76 10.22 9.65
CA PRO A 111 -9.66 9.29 9.37
C PRO A 111 -8.33 10.03 9.30
N VAL A 112 -7.30 9.41 9.85
CA VAL A 112 -5.97 9.99 9.94
C VAL A 112 -5.27 9.89 8.59
N SER A 113 -4.79 11.02 8.08
CA SER A 113 -3.92 11.06 6.89
C SER A 113 -2.55 10.47 7.26
N PHE A 114 -2.04 9.53 6.46
CA PHE A 114 -0.73 8.92 6.63
C PHE A 114 0.39 9.96 6.51
N PHE A 115 0.25 10.94 5.61
CA PHE A 115 1.21 12.04 5.49
C PHE A 115 1.26 12.88 6.78
N LEU A 116 0.10 13.30 7.30
CA LEU A 116 0.04 14.10 8.52
C LEU A 116 0.41 13.30 9.76
N PHE A 117 0.09 12.00 9.79
CA PHE A 117 0.53 11.07 10.82
C PHE A 117 2.05 10.98 10.88
N GLY A 118 2.73 10.90 9.73
CA GLY A 118 4.19 10.98 9.67
C GLY A 118 4.73 12.24 10.35
N LYS A 119 4.07 13.39 10.16
CA LYS A 119 4.46 14.65 10.84
C LYS A 119 4.21 14.66 12.33
N LEU A 120 3.14 13.99 12.79
CA LEU A 120 2.90 13.79 14.22
C LEU A 120 3.94 12.86 14.84
N CYS A 121 4.34 11.79 14.15
CA CYS A 121 5.39 10.88 14.63
C CYS A 121 6.77 11.56 14.66
N GLU A 122 7.12 12.29 13.60
CA GLU A 122 8.38 13.06 13.51
C GLU A 122 8.52 14.04 14.68
N HIS A 123 7.42 14.62 15.18
CA HIS A 123 7.43 15.51 16.35
C HIS A 123 7.86 14.82 17.65
N TYR A 124 7.64 13.51 17.76
CA TYR A 124 8.07 12.69 18.90
C TYR A 124 9.34 11.88 18.62
N ASP A 125 10.11 12.24 17.59
CA ASP A 125 11.30 11.50 17.14
C ASP A 125 11.02 10.01 16.81
N LEU A 126 9.79 9.70 16.39
CA LEU A 126 9.36 8.37 15.98
C LEU A 126 9.22 8.28 14.46
N SER A 127 9.58 7.13 13.88
CA SER A 127 9.02 6.79 12.57
C SER A 127 7.56 6.34 12.73
N VAL A 128 6.80 6.40 11.63
CA VAL A 128 5.44 5.82 11.55
C VAL A 128 5.43 4.38 12.05
N TRP A 129 6.45 3.60 11.67
CA TRP A 129 6.53 2.18 11.99
C TRP A 129 6.85 1.93 13.45
N ASP A 130 7.72 2.74 14.06
CA ASP A 130 8.01 2.67 15.50
C ASP A 130 6.75 2.97 16.32
N PHE A 131 5.96 3.96 15.89
CA PHE A 131 4.69 4.27 16.53
C PHE A 131 3.72 3.08 16.43
N LEU A 132 3.52 2.55 15.21
CA LEU A 132 2.60 1.43 15.01
C LEU A 132 3.04 0.20 15.81
N GLN A 133 4.34 -0.06 15.92
CA GLN A 133 4.87 -1.15 16.73
C GLN A 133 4.68 -0.90 18.23
N LYS A 134 4.94 0.33 18.71
CA LYS A 134 4.76 0.73 20.11
C LYS A 134 3.33 0.47 20.61
N TYR A 135 2.34 0.67 19.74
CA TYR A 135 0.92 0.53 20.06
C TYR A 135 0.26 -0.73 19.49
N ASP A 136 1.05 -1.73 19.07
CA ASP A 136 0.55 -3.04 18.60
C ASP A 136 -0.39 -2.95 17.37
N PHE A 137 -0.16 -1.96 16.51
CA PHE A 137 -0.82 -1.82 15.19
C PHE A 137 0.01 -2.37 14.04
N TYR A 138 1.28 -2.71 14.27
CA TYR A 138 2.12 -3.35 13.26
C TYR A 138 1.87 -4.86 13.25
N ASP A 139 1.11 -5.34 12.27
CA ASP A 139 0.67 -6.74 12.17
C ASP A 139 1.55 -7.60 11.25
N GLU A 140 2.52 -7.00 10.57
CA GLU A 140 3.44 -7.71 9.70
C GLU A 140 4.53 -8.46 10.50
N TYR A 141 4.88 -9.66 10.04
CA TYR A 141 5.99 -10.42 10.58
C TYR A 141 7.33 -9.77 10.23
N ILE A 142 8.09 -9.39 11.26
CA ILE A 142 9.44 -8.85 11.11
C ILE A 142 10.46 -10.01 11.11
N PRO A 143 11.23 -10.23 10.03
CA PRO A 143 12.22 -11.31 10.00
C PRO A 143 13.30 -11.15 11.09
N PRO A 144 13.85 -12.26 11.65
CA PRO A 144 14.79 -12.21 12.78
C PRO A 144 16.03 -11.37 12.53
N HIS A 145 16.45 -11.23 11.28
CA HIS A 145 17.63 -10.46 10.87
C HIS A 145 17.44 -8.94 11.07
N PHE A 146 16.19 -8.48 11.16
CA PHE A 146 15.85 -7.10 11.51
C PHE A 146 15.68 -6.92 13.02
N ASN A 147 15.83 -7.96 13.84
CA ASN A 147 15.75 -7.89 15.31
C ASN A 147 14.46 -7.21 15.84
N GLY A 148 13.35 -7.34 15.13
CA GLY A 148 12.10 -6.66 15.47
C GLY A 148 12.05 -5.18 15.12
N ASP A 149 13.00 -4.66 14.34
CA ASP A 149 13.00 -3.27 13.84
C ASP A 149 12.08 -3.16 12.61
N ALA A 150 10.85 -2.67 12.83
CA ALA A 150 9.86 -2.47 11.79
C ALA A 150 10.33 -1.43 10.77
N GLY A 151 10.98 -0.35 11.23
CA GLY A 151 11.50 0.71 10.37
C GLY A 151 12.56 0.20 9.39
N ALA A 152 13.51 -0.61 9.86
CA ALA A 152 14.53 -1.23 9.03
C ALA A 152 13.94 -2.24 8.03
N TYR A 153 12.92 -3.00 8.44
CA TYR A 153 12.23 -3.93 7.55
C TYR A 153 11.47 -3.20 6.44
N GLU A 154 10.76 -2.12 6.75
CA GLU A 154 10.05 -1.29 5.76
C GLU A 154 11.02 -0.57 4.82
N ALA A 155 12.16 -0.09 5.34
CA ALA A 155 13.22 0.49 4.51
C ALA A 155 13.81 -0.54 3.54
N PHE A 156 14.02 -1.79 3.99
CA PHE A 156 14.44 -2.88 3.13
C PHE A 156 13.39 -3.19 2.06
N LYS A 157 12.11 -3.34 2.42
CA LYS A 157 11.01 -3.55 1.45
C LYS A 157 10.94 -2.43 0.42
N LYS A 158 11.17 -1.18 0.84
CA LYS A 158 11.21 -0.02 -0.05
C LYS A 158 12.43 -0.05 -0.99
N ALA A 159 13.61 -0.38 -0.48
CA ALA A 159 14.81 -0.50 -1.30
C ALA A 159 14.67 -1.62 -2.35
N GLU A 160 14.15 -2.77 -1.93
CA GLU A 160 13.81 -3.88 -2.83
C GLU A 160 12.81 -3.44 -3.92
N ARG A 161 11.77 -2.68 -3.54
CA ARG A 161 10.80 -2.09 -4.49
C ARG A 161 11.48 -1.16 -5.50
N GLU A 162 12.35 -0.26 -5.04
CA GLU A 162 13.03 0.69 -5.91
C GLU A 162 14.03 0.00 -6.85
N ASP A 163 14.74 -1.02 -6.38
CA ASP A 163 15.68 -1.78 -7.18
C ASP A 163 14.96 -2.65 -8.21
N ALA A 164 13.83 -3.27 -7.84
CA ALA A 164 12.95 -3.96 -8.76
C ALA A 164 12.48 -3.02 -9.90
N LEU A 165 12.00 -1.81 -9.56
CA LEU A 165 11.55 -0.80 -10.53
C LEU A 165 12.69 -0.28 -11.44
N LYS A 166 13.93 -0.22 -10.95
CA LYS A 166 15.10 0.17 -11.76
C LYS A 166 15.56 -0.95 -12.69
N SER A 167 15.45 -2.21 -12.25
CA SER A 167 15.81 -3.38 -13.06
C SER A 167 14.73 -3.78 -14.06
N SER A 168 13.48 -3.32 -13.88
CA SER A 168 12.29 -3.78 -14.61
C SER A 168 12.07 -3.10 -15.97
N ALA A 169 13.11 -2.71 -16.70
CA ALA A 169 12.99 -2.09 -18.01
C ALA A 169 12.23 -2.95 -19.06
N GLY A 170 11.83 -4.19 -18.74
CA GLY A 170 11.08 -5.09 -19.61
C GLY A 170 9.65 -5.47 -19.18
N TYR A 171 9.17 -5.14 -17.96
CA TYR A 171 7.95 -5.76 -17.41
C TYR A 171 7.05 -4.75 -16.65
N PRO A 172 6.18 -3.99 -17.35
CA PRO A 172 5.36 -2.92 -16.76
C PRO A 172 4.34 -3.35 -15.70
N GLU A 173 3.94 -4.63 -15.69
CA GLU A 173 2.94 -5.20 -14.79
C GLU A 173 3.51 -5.49 -13.37
N LEU A 174 4.83 -5.36 -13.18
CA LEU A 174 5.51 -5.47 -11.87
C LEU A 174 4.94 -4.51 -10.82
N ARG A 175 4.46 -3.35 -11.27
CA ARG A 175 3.84 -2.34 -10.39
C ARG A 175 2.57 -2.86 -9.71
N ASP A 176 1.75 -3.63 -10.41
CA ASP A 176 0.47 -4.15 -9.88
C ASP A 176 0.67 -5.32 -8.90
N ILE A 177 1.69 -6.17 -9.10
CA ILE A 177 2.07 -7.26 -8.16
C ILE A 177 2.40 -6.68 -6.78
N VAL A 178 3.21 -5.63 -6.79
CA VAL A 178 3.75 -4.98 -5.61
C VAL A 178 2.65 -4.27 -4.82
N GLU A 179 1.66 -3.70 -5.51
CA GLU A 179 0.53 -2.99 -4.90
C GLU A 179 -0.58 -3.92 -4.40
N LYS A 180 -0.79 -5.10 -5.00
CA LYS A 180 -2.01 -5.92 -4.80
C LYS A 180 -1.80 -7.35 -4.33
N GLY A 181 -0.55 -7.83 -4.20
CA GLY A 181 -0.23 -9.17 -3.67
C GLY A 181 -0.58 -10.35 -4.60
N MET A 182 -1.36 -10.13 -5.66
CA MET A 182 -1.60 -11.02 -6.80
C MET A 182 -1.84 -10.19 -8.06
N TYR A 183 -1.44 -10.70 -9.23
CA TYR A 183 -1.78 -10.04 -10.50
C TYR A 183 -1.87 -11.01 -11.68
N VAL A 184 -2.33 -10.52 -12.83
CA VAL A 184 -2.58 -11.31 -14.04
C VAL A 184 -1.59 -10.95 -15.17
N VAL A 185 -0.73 -11.89 -15.61
CA VAL A 185 0.12 -11.78 -16.83
C VAL A 185 -0.55 -12.48 -17.99
N ASN A 186 -0.87 -11.78 -19.08
CA ASN A 186 -1.50 -12.39 -20.26
C ASN A 186 -2.76 -13.22 -19.95
N GLY A 187 -3.52 -12.85 -18.91
CA GLY A 187 -4.70 -13.62 -18.46
C GLY A 187 -4.44 -14.61 -17.31
N GLN A 188 -3.18 -14.84 -16.93
CA GLN A 188 -2.78 -15.81 -15.89
C GLN A 188 -2.47 -15.16 -14.54
N PRO A 189 -3.11 -15.56 -13.43
CA PRO A 189 -2.75 -15.07 -12.11
C PRO A 189 -1.35 -15.53 -11.69
N ALA A 190 -0.65 -14.68 -10.96
CA ALA A 190 0.65 -14.93 -10.36
C ALA A 190 0.65 -14.40 -8.93
N ARG A 191 0.98 -15.29 -7.98
CA ARG A 191 1.17 -14.99 -6.56
C ARG A 191 2.64 -14.65 -6.26
N ARG A 192 2.85 -13.75 -5.30
CA ARG A 192 4.17 -13.49 -4.71
C ARG A 192 4.60 -14.68 -3.85
N SER A 193 5.71 -15.34 -4.18
CA SER A 193 6.34 -16.30 -3.27
C SER A 193 7.34 -15.57 -2.36
N PHE A 194 7.26 -15.75 -1.04
CA PHE A 194 8.12 -15.07 -0.06
C PHE A 194 9.60 -15.52 -0.07
N TYR A 195 9.95 -16.49 -0.93
CA TYR A 195 11.20 -17.23 -0.85
C TYR A 195 12.21 -16.86 -1.96
N ARG A 196 11.80 -16.04 -2.93
CA ARG A 196 12.62 -15.75 -4.11
C ARG A 196 12.58 -14.26 -4.45
N ASP A 197 13.70 -13.85 -5.02
CA ASP A 197 13.94 -12.54 -5.59
C ASP A 197 12.82 -12.19 -6.60
N LEU A 198 12.08 -11.10 -6.37
CA LEU A 198 10.91 -10.69 -7.19
C LEU A 198 11.24 -10.67 -8.69
N HIS A 199 12.49 -10.35 -9.05
CA HIS A 199 12.97 -10.35 -10.43
C HIS A 199 12.98 -11.76 -11.06
N LEU A 200 13.37 -12.80 -10.31
CA LEU A 200 13.41 -14.19 -10.79
C LEU A 200 12.00 -14.77 -10.95
N ASP A 201 11.09 -14.40 -10.05
CA ASP A 201 9.70 -14.85 -10.11
C ASP A 201 9.02 -14.23 -11.34
N VAL A 202 9.24 -12.95 -11.62
CA VAL A 202 8.71 -12.31 -12.84
C VAL A 202 9.36 -12.83 -14.11
N GLU A 203 10.69 -12.98 -14.17
CA GLU A 203 11.36 -13.57 -15.34
C GLU A 203 10.81 -14.99 -15.61
N ARG A 204 10.57 -15.77 -14.57
CA ARG A 204 9.96 -17.10 -14.68
C ARG A 204 8.49 -17.07 -15.08
N ILE A 205 7.70 -16.10 -14.64
CA ILE A 205 6.30 -15.95 -15.09
C ILE A 205 6.26 -15.68 -16.61
N TYR A 206 7.20 -14.89 -17.14
CA TYR A 206 7.31 -14.67 -18.59
C TYR A 206 7.86 -15.89 -19.34
N MET A 207 8.76 -16.67 -18.75
CA MET A 207 9.30 -17.90 -19.36
C MET A 207 8.36 -19.12 -19.23
N HIS A 208 7.52 -19.13 -18.21
CA HIS A 208 6.63 -20.22 -17.83
C HIS A 208 5.26 -19.66 -17.44
N PRO A 209 4.47 -19.18 -18.41
CA PRO A 209 3.18 -18.51 -18.18
C PRO A 209 2.12 -19.38 -17.48
N TYR A 210 2.38 -20.67 -17.35
CA TYR A 210 1.48 -21.62 -16.72
C TYR A 210 1.95 -22.04 -15.33
N ALA A 211 3.09 -21.55 -14.84
CA ALA A 211 3.66 -21.94 -13.55
C ALA A 211 2.82 -21.38 -12.40
N VAL A 212 2.54 -22.22 -11.42
CA VAL A 212 1.87 -21.89 -10.16
C VAL A 212 2.81 -22.25 -9.01
N TRP A 213 2.69 -21.54 -7.88
CA TRP A 213 3.63 -21.68 -6.78
C TRP A 213 3.08 -22.57 -5.66
N ALA A 214 3.90 -23.51 -5.19
CA ALA A 214 3.57 -24.29 -4.01
C ALA A 214 3.33 -23.36 -2.80
N PRO A 215 2.30 -23.64 -1.98
CA PRO A 215 2.03 -22.84 -0.79
C PRO A 215 3.17 -22.96 0.23
N ASN A 216 3.38 -21.89 0.99
CA ASN A 216 4.29 -21.87 2.13
C ASN A 216 3.48 -22.08 3.42
N GLU A 217 3.61 -23.26 4.00
CA GLU A 217 2.93 -23.66 5.24
C GLU A 217 3.24 -22.76 6.45
N ASN A 218 4.32 -21.96 6.39
CA ASN A 218 4.69 -21.03 7.47
C ASN A 218 3.96 -19.69 7.39
N ILE A 219 3.15 -19.45 6.35
CA ILE A 219 2.47 -18.17 6.11
C ILE A 219 0.96 -18.40 6.17
N LYS A 220 0.33 -17.77 7.16
CA LYS A 220 -1.11 -17.88 7.37
C LYS A 220 -1.87 -17.32 6.16
N GLY A 221 -2.76 -18.11 5.56
CA GLY A 221 -3.57 -17.70 4.40
C GLY A 221 -2.95 -18.02 3.03
N ASP A 222 -1.70 -18.48 3.00
CA ASP A 222 -0.98 -18.74 1.74
C ASP A 222 -1.47 -19.99 1.01
N GLU A 223 -1.97 -20.96 1.77
CA GLU A 223 -2.60 -22.18 1.26
C GLU A 223 -3.91 -21.87 0.52
N GLU A 224 -4.75 -20.98 1.06
CA GLU A 224 -5.97 -20.52 0.39
C GLU A 224 -5.65 -19.77 -0.91
N ALA A 225 -4.68 -18.87 -0.88
CA ALA A 225 -4.25 -18.12 -2.07
C ALA A 225 -3.69 -19.06 -3.15
N ALA A 226 -2.93 -20.08 -2.76
CA ALA A 226 -2.44 -21.09 -3.69
C ALA A 226 -3.57 -21.88 -4.35
N VAL A 227 -4.62 -22.26 -3.60
CA VAL A 227 -5.81 -22.92 -4.19
C VAL A 227 -6.45 -22.06 -5.27
N GLU A 228 -6.64 -20.77 -5.02
CA GLU A 228 -7.22 -19.84 -6.00
C GLU A 228 -6.36 -19.73 -7.26
N GLU A 229 -5.04 -19.66 -7.10
CA GLU A 229 -4.06 -19.64 -8.19
C GLU A 229 -4.11 -20.92 -9.03
N PHE A 230 -4.02 -22.10 -8.41
CA PHE A 230 -4.15 -23.39 -9.09
C PHE A 230 -5.45 -23.50 -9.90
N VAL A 231 -6.59 -23.12 -9.30
CA VAL A 231 -7.90 -23.19 -9.95
C VAL A 231 -7.98 -22.25 -11.14
N SER A 232 -7.54 -21.02 -10.96
CA SER A 232 -7.65 -20.00 -11.99
C SER A 232 -6.75 -20.30 -13.19
N VAL A 233 -5.54 -20.83 -12.98
CA VAL A 233 -4.69 -21.29 -14.10
C VAL A 233 -5.30 -22.52 -14.76
N THR A 234 -5.76 -23.50 -13.99
CA THR A 234 -6.38 -24.73 -14.52
C THR A 234 -7.58 -24.44 -15.42
N LYS A 235 -8.46 -23.51 -15.01
CA LYS A 235 -9.66 -23.13 -15.77
C LYS A 235 -9.36 -22.56 -17.17
N GLN A 236 -8.16 -22.03 -17.40
CA GLN A 236 -7.78 -21.48 -18.71
C GLN A 236 -7.43 -22.57 -19.72
N TYR A 237 -7.10 -23.76 -19.23
CA TYR A 237 -6.68 -24.91 -20.05
C TYR A 237 -7.66 -26.09 -19.97
N ALA A 238 -8.57 -26.08 -19.01
CA ALA A 238 -9.60 -27.08 -18.85
C ALA A 238 -10.74 -26.89 -19.87
N THR A 239 -11.33 -28.00 -20.30
CA THR A 239 -12.66 -28.03 -20.92
C THR A 239 -13.75 -27.76 -19.89
N ASP A 240 -14.95 -27.35 -20.31
CA ASP A 240 -16.09 -27.13 -19.40
C ASP A 240 -16.37 -28.34 -18.49
N ALA A 241 -16.21 -29.56 -19.02
CA ALA A 241 -16.37 -30.78 -18.25
C ALA A 241 -15.28 -30.94 -17.17
N GLN A 242 -14.03 -30.61 -17.49
CA GLN A 242 -12.93 -30.62 -16.52
C GLN A 242 -13.10 -29.53 -15.45
N VAL A 243 -13.59 -28.35 -15.83
CA VAL A 243 -13.91 -27.27 -14.87
C VAL A 243 -15.00 -27.72 -13.91
N ALA A 244 -16.09 -28.31 -14.40
CA ALA A 244 -17.17 -28.81 -13.56
C ALA A 244 -16.69 -29.90 -12.59
N ASN A 245 -15.80 -30.79 -13.05
CA ASN A 245 -15.20 -31.83 -12.20
C ASN A 245 -14.29 -31.25 -11.11
N LEU A 246 -13.45 -30.26 -11.45
CA LEU A 246 -12.60 -29.55 -10.49
C LEU A 246 -13.44 -28.87 -9.42
N GLU A 247 -14.48 -28.11 -9.81
CA GLU A 247 -15.36 -27.41 -8.87
C GLU A 247 -16.11 -28.38 -7.95
N HIS A 248 -16.60 -29.50 -8.50
CA HIS A 248 -17.23 -30.55 -7.72
C HIS A 248 -16.24 -31.21 -6.75
N ALA A 249 -15.00 -31.48 -7.16
CA ALA A 249 -13.98 -32.07 -6.30
C ALA A 249 -13.60 -31.11 -5.15
N LEU A 250 -13.42 -29.82 -5.44
CA LEU A 250 -13.11 -28.80 -4.43
C LEU A 250 -14.24 -28.58 -3.43
N ALA A 251 -15.50 -28.67 -3.87
CA ALA A 251 -16.66 -28.57 -2.99
C ALA A 251 -16.80 -29.75 -2.01
N ASN A 252 -16.22 -30.91 -2.35
CA ASN A 252 -16.26 -32.13 -1.53
C ASN A 252 -15.01 -32.33 -0.65
N ALA A 253 -13.98 -31.48 -0.79
CA ALA A 253 -12.79 -31.53 0.04
C ALA A 253 -13.11 -31.12 1.50
N LYS A 254 -12.60 -31.89 2.47
CA LYS A 254 -13.00 -31.78 3.89
C LYS A 254 -12.23 -30.70 4.64
N ASN A 255 -11.07 -30.30 4.14
CA ASN A 255 -10.19 -29.31 4.75
C ASN A 255 -9.32 -28.64 3.68
N LEU A 256 -8.56 -27.63 4.10
CA LEU A 256 -7.71 -26.85 3.21
C LEU A 256 -6.59 -27.66 2.56
N ASP A 257 -5.93 -28.53 3.31
CA ASP A 257 -4.90 -29.44 2.78
C ASP A 257 -5.45 -30.33 1.64
N GLU A 258 -6.65 -30.88 1.81
CA GLU A 258 -7.33 -31.66 0.78
C GLU A 258 -7.72 -30.79 -0.43
N ARG A 259 -8.12 -29.52 -0.21
CA ARG A 259 -8.39 -28.55 -1.29
C ARG A 259 -7.12 -28.22 -2.09
N VAL A 260 -6.00 -27.98 -1.41
CA VAL A 260 -4.68 -27.72 -2.04
C VAL A 260 -4.27 -28.92 -2.88
N LYS A 261 -4.27 -30.14 -2.30
CA LYS A 261 -3.91 -31.36 -3.02
C LYS A 261 -4.80 -31.61 -4.23
N THR A 262 -6.11 -31.36 -4.09
CA THR A 262 -7.09 -31.50 -5.19
C THR A 262 -6.82 -30.49 -6.30
N ALA A 263 -6.67 -29.20 -5.97
CA ALA A 263 -6.40 -28.16 -6.95
C ALA A 263 -5.08 -28.40 -7.70
N MET A 264 -4.04 -28.81 -6.96
CA MET A 264 -2.73 -29.14 -7.51
C MET A 264 -2.79 -30.36 -8.45
N ALA A 265 -3.50 -31.43 -8.08
CA ALA A 265 -3.62 -32.63 -8.92
C ALA A 265 -4.26 -32.31 -10.28
N TYR A 266 -5.36 -31.56 -10.28
CA TYR A 266 -6.02 -31.12 -11.52
C TYR A 266 -5.15 -30.20 -12.36
N TYR A 267 -4.41 -29.29 -11.71
CA TYR A 267 -3.43 -28.45 -12.40
C TYR A 267 -2.37 -29.28 -13.12
N TYR A 268 -1.77 -30.28 -12.45
CA TYR A 268 -0.77 -31.13 -13.10
C TYR A 268 -1.36 -31.91 -14.28
N GLU A 269 -2.52 -32.54 -14.09
CA GLU A 269 -3.19 -33.34 -15.12
C GLU A 269 -3.57 -32.50 -16.36
N ILE A 270 -4.04 -31.27 -16.16
CA ILE A 270 -4.63 -30.46 -17.24
C ILE A 270 -3.63 -29.50 -17.86
N VAL A 271 -2.68 -28.99 -17.08
CA VAL A 271 -1.80 -27.88 -17.47
C VAL A 271 -0.37 -28.34 -17.73
N ILE A 272 0.17 -29.24 -16.89
CA ILE A 272 1.57 -29.70 -17.01
C ILE A 272 1.72 -30.90 -17.93
N ASP A 273 0.82 -31.89 -17.82
CA ASP A 273 0.88 -33.15 -18.59
C ASP A 273 0.28 -33.03 -20.01
N ARG A 274 0.13 -31.79 -20.50
CA ARG A 274 -0.54 -31.43 -21.75
C ARG A 274 0.30 -31.65 -23.01
#